data_AF-A0A3P7L219-F1
#
_entry.id   AF-A0A3P7L219-F1
#
_cell.length_a   1.000
_cell.length_b   1.000
_cell.length_c   1.000
_cell.angle_alpha   90.00
_cell.angle_beta   90.00
_cell.angle_gamma   90.00
#
_symmetry.space_group_name_H-M   'P 1'
#
loop_
_entity.id
_entity.type
_entity.pdbx_description
1 polymer ?
#
loop_
_entity_poly.entity_id
_entity_poly.type
_entity_poly.pdbx_seq_one_letter_code
_entity_poly.pdbx_strand_id
1 'polypeptide(L)'
;MKGLLVKKRDGTIYEGNCWPGDSVYIDFINPKARKFWADQFALDKSSFGPNYERDMGKTILTFIQILQYAGSTKDVYTWNDMNEPSVFSGPEVTMQKDLVHHGGLEHREVHNLYGFYQHEATFAGQLSRADNELRPFVLSRAFFAGSQRTAAASIPMLLSLSTAGIPLVGADVGGFFGDPDEELLNSYDEDRQWMVGNALLVKPIVEKDATQVSMYLAGRGEVWYDWETSKPRPSPGAVQNPVTLKSIPMYQRGGTVIPVRERVRRSSQLMREDPITLYIALNMKDIYLQYLREHDYLHVIINKNLDKKGTLESDVMIEKIVVRGVKFFPRTAHIYLDDFTPDPLDFDYDRDTQLMEIKSPNAYITRDFRIDIHT
;
A
#
# COMPACT_ATOMS: atom_id res chain seq x y z
N MET A 1 -3.36 -24.03 27.40
CA MET A 1 -2.59 -24.61 26.26
C MET A 1 -2.99 -26.03 25.85
N LYS A 2 -3.37 -26.98 26.74
CA LYS A 2 -3.80 -28.32 26.31
C LYS A 2 -4.91 -28.22 25.24
N GLY A 3 -4.64 -28.74 24.03
CA GLY A 3 -5.58 -28.67 22.89
C GLY A 3 -5.43 -27.46 21.96
N LEU A 4 -4.46 -26.57 22.17
CA LEU A 4 -4.16 -25.42 21.30
C LEU A 4 -2.87 -25.57 20.48
N LEU A 5 -2.17 -26.71 20.60
CA LEU A 5 -0.88 -26.99 19.98
C LEU A 5 -1.02 -28.12 18.96
N VAL A 6 -0.17 -28.09 17.93
CA VAL A 6 -0.04 -29.16 16.92
C VAL A 6 0.44 -30.45 17.60
N LYS A 7 0.02 -31.60 17.07
CA LYS A 7 0.27 -32.92 17.67
C LYS A 7 0.94 -33.90 16.71
N LYS A 8 1.55 -34.93 17.27
CA LYS A 8 1.91 -36.17 16.55
C LYS A 8 0.67 -37.08 16.44
N ARG A 9 0.73 -38.10 15.58
CA ARG A 9 -0.37 -39.08 15.38
C ARG A 9 -0.79 -39.84 16.65
N ASP A 10 0.12 -40.04 17.60
CA ASP A 10 -0.15 -40.65 18.91
C ASP A 10 -0.90 -39.71 19.89
N GLY A 11 -1.18 -38.46 19.48
CA GLY A 11 -1.86 -37.45 20.26
C GLY A 11 -0.95 -36.65 21.22
N THR A 12 0.35 -36.96 21.27
CA THR A 12 1.35 -36.16 22.01
C THR A 12 1.60 -34.83 21.31
N ILE A 13 2.13 -33.85 22.05
CA ILE A 13 2.44 -32.52 21.51
C ILE A 13 3.61 -32.64 20.51
N TYR A 14 3.53 -31.90 19.40
CA TYR A 14 4.65 -31.77 18.48
C TYR A 14 5.69 -30.80 19.03
N GLU A 15 6.93 -31.26 19.08
CA GLU A 15 8.12 -30.51 19.46
C GLU A 15 9.09 -30.52 18.26
N GLY A 16 9.61 -29.36 17.91
CA GLY A 16 10.60 -29.16 16.85
C GLY A 16 11.63 -28.10 17.28
N ASN A 17 12.40 -27.56 16.34
CA ASN A 17 13.35 -26.48 16.62
C ASN A 17 13.11 -25.24 15.74
N CYS A 18 13.34 -24.07 16.30
CA CYS A 18 13.34 -22.76 15.62
C CYS A 18 14.27 -21.81 16.40
N TRP A 19 14.15 -20.48 16.23
CA TRP A 19 15.01 -19.49 16.89
C TRP A 19 15.17 -19.64 18.43
N PRO A 20 14.13 -20.03 19.21
CA PRO A 20 14.27 -20.25 20.66
C PRO A 20 14.97 -21.56 21.06
N GLY A 21 15.37 -22.39 20.09
CA GLY A 21 15.72 -23.79 20.31
C GLY A 21 14.47 -24.68 20.29
N ASP A 22 14.39 -25.62 21.24
CA ASP A 22 13.26 -26.54 21.40
C ASP A 22 11.93 -25.78 21.53
N SER A 23 11.01 -26.02 20.61
CA SER A 23 9.82 -25.21 20.39
C SER A 23 8.57 -26.05 20.12
N VAL A 24 7.43 -25.59 20.64
CA VAL A 24 6.09 -26.12 20.33
C VAL A 24 5.31 -25.12 19.48
N TYR A 25 4.40 -25.63 18.64
CA TYR A 25 3.72 -24.84 17.62
C TYR A 25 2.22 -24.70 17.91
N ILE A 26 1.71 -23.47 17.84
CA ILE A 26 0.29 -23.16 18.01
C ILE A 26 -0.48 -23.67 16.79
N ASP A 27 -1.55 -24.43 17.01
CA ASP A 27 -2.39 -24.94 15.95
C ASP A 27 -3.35 -23.86 15.43
N PHE A 28 -2.89 -22.98 14.54
CA PHE A 28 -3.69 -21.88 14.00
C PHE A 28 -4.93 -22.33 13.21
N ILE A 29 -5.03 -23.60 12.81
CA ILE A 29 -6.25 -24.18 12.23
C ILE A 29 -7.39 -24.18 13.27
N ASN A 30 -7.06 -24.37 14.55
CA ASN A 30 -8.00 -24.32 15.66
C ASN A 30 -8.52 -22.88 15.91
N PRO A 31 -9.84 -22.62 15.78
CA PRO A 31 -10.37 -21.27 16.05
C PRO A 31 -10.18 -20.83 17.51
N LYS A 32 -10.09 -21.77 18.47
CA LYS A 32 -9.76 -21.44 19.86
C LYS A 32 -8.31 -21.01 20.03
N ALA A 33 -7.38 -21.53 19.23
CA ALA A 33 -5.99 -21.11 19.23
C ALA A 33 -5.83 -19.73 18.57
N ARG A 34 -6.57 -19.45 17.48
CA ARG A 34 -6.65 -18.10 16.90
C ARG A 34 -7.19 -17.08 17.89
N LYS A 35 -8.27 -17.39 18.61
CA LYS A 35 -8.76 -16.54 19.70
C LYS A 35 -7.70 -16.35 20.79
N PHE A 36 -7.11 -17.43 21.30
CA PHE A 36 -6.04 -17.36 22.29
C PHE A 36 -4.87 -16.45 21.86
N TRP A 37 -4.46 -16.52 20.59
CA TRP A 37 -3.42 -15.69 20.01
C TRP A 37 -3.85 -14.22 19.93
N ALA A 38 -5.04 -13.94 19.38
CA ALA A 38 -5.61 -12.58 19.31
C ALA A 38 -5.72 -11.93 20.69
N ASP A 39 -6.18 -12.68 21.71
CA ASP A 39 -6.27 -12.24 23.10
C ASP A 39 -4.90 -11.91 23.72
N GLN A 40 -3.77 -12.34 23.13
CA GLN A 40 -2.45 -11.96 23.62
C GLN A 40 -2.09 -10.50 23.34
N PHE A 41 -2.68 -9.88 22.32
CA PHE A 41 -2.42 -8.49 21.90
C PHE A 41 -3.11 -7.42 22.76
N ALA A 42 -3.98 -7.83 23.69
CA ALA A 42 -4.66 -6.91 24.59
C ALA A 42 -3.66 -6.10 25.45
N LEU A 43 -3.82 -4.77 25.44
CA LEU A 43 -2.98 -3.82 26.19
C LEU A 43 -3.20 -3.96 27.70
N ASP A 44 -4.43 -4.25 28.12
CA ASP A 44 -4.76 -4.70 29.47
C ASP A 44 -5.57 -5.99 29.39
N LYS A 45 -5.24 -6.94 30.27
CA LYS A 45 -5.86 -8.26 30.42
C LYS A 45 -6.68 -8.37 31.71
N SER A 46 -6.75 -7.31 32.53
CA SER A 46 -7.51 -7.27 33.79
C SER A 46 -9.02 -7.51 33.60
N SER A 47 -9.54 -7.18 32.42
CA SER A 47 -10.93 -7.37 32.01
C SER A 47 -11.29 -8.79 31.59
N PHE A 48 -10.31 -9.70 31.44
CA PHE A 48 -10.58 -11.11 31.16
C PHE A 48 -11.15 -11.79 32.41
N GLY A 49 -12.47 -11.97 32.42
CA GLY A 49 -13.19 -12.55 33.56
C GLY A 49 -12.76 -13.98 33.94
N PRO A 50 -13.09 -14.43 35.16
CA PRO A 50 -12.52 -15.63 35.78
C PRO A 50 -12.78 -16.97 35.05
N ASN A 51 -13.70 -16.98 34.08
CA ASN A 51 -13.95 -18.16 33.23
C ASN A 51 -12.91 -18.34 32.11
N TYR A 52 -12.21 -17.28 31.71
CA TYR A 52 -11.18 -17.33 30.65
C TYR A 52 -10.10 -18.37 30.96
N GLU A 53 -9.69 -18.45 32.22
CA GLU A 53 -8.75 -19.45 32.76
C GLU A 53 -9.23 -20.89 32.60
N ARG A 54 -10.54 -21.11 32.80
CA ARG A 54 -11.18 -22.42 32.70
C ARG A 54 -11.25 -22.87 31.25
N ASP A 55 -11.55 -21.95 30.34
CA ASP A 55 -11.80 -22.24 28.93
C ASP A 55 -10.50 -22.37 28.11
N MET A 56 -9.38 -21.76 28.56
CA MET A 56 -8.04 -21.86 27.93
C MET A 56 -7.11 -22.95 28.52
N GLY A 57 -7.51 -23.57 29.64
CA GLY A 57 -6.85 -24.72 30.25
C GLY A 57 -5.82 -24.37 31.35
N LYS A 58 -6.15 -24.79 32.58
CA LYS A 58 -5.68 -24.27 33.88
C LYS A 58 -4.19 -24.33 34.28
N THR A 59 -3.24 -24.76 33.44
CA THR A 59 -1.91 -25.21 33.94
C THR A 59 -0.73 -24.23 33.79
N ILE A 60 -0.89 -23.07 33.12
CA ILE A 60 0.23 -22.11 32.85
C ILE A 60 -0.18 -20.65 33.18
N LEU A 61 -1.23 -20.45 33.99
CA LEU A 61 -1.80 -19.10 34.20
C LEU A 61 -0.93 -18.15 35.04
N THR A 62 -0.18 -18.66 36.01
CA THR A 62 0.72 -17.84 36.83
C THR A 62 1.86 -17.17 36.03
N PHE A 63 2.13 -17.62 34.80
CA PHE A 63 3.02 -16.95 33.85
C PHE A 63 2.24 -16.14 32.79
N ILE A 64 1.06 -16.60 32.36
CA ILE A 64 0.26 -15.90 31.32
C ILE A 64 -0.41 -14.62 31.85
N GLN A 65 -0.72 -14.51 33.14
CA GLN A 65 -1.13 -13.24 33.76
C GLN A 65 0.00 -12.19 33.77
N ILE A 66 1.26 -12.63 33.73
CA ILE A 66 2.44 -11.74 33.71
C ILE A 66 2.79 -11.34 32.27
N LEU A 67 2.50 -12.20 31.28
CA LEU A 67 2.60 -11.89 29.85
C LEU A 67 1.38 -11.09 29.37
N GLN A 68 1.18 -9.88 29.90
CA GLN A 68 0.62 -8.79 29.10
C GLN A 68 1.48 -8.61 27.82
N TYR A 69 0.98 -7.97 26.77
CA TYR A 69 1.88 -7.45 25.72
C TYR A 69 2.58 -6.18 26.26
N ALA A 70 3.34 -6.36 27.35
CA ALA A 70 3.88 -5.30 28.18
C ALA A 70 4.88 -4.45 27.38
N GLY A 71 4.74 -3.13 27.48
CA GLY A 71 5.50 -2.18 26.67
C GLY A 71 4.97 -1.98 25.25
N SER A 72 3.93 -2.71 24.80
CA SER A 72 3.22 -2.36 23.57
C SER A 72 2.25 -1.20 23.77
N THR A 73 1.96 -0.49 22.67
CA THR A 73 0.98 0.60 22.61
C THR A 73 0.08 0.42 21.38
N LYS A 74 -0.90 1.31 21.18
CA LYS A 74 -1.71 1.34 19.95
C LYS A 74 -0.85 1.57 18.68
N ASP A 75 0.35 2.15 18.81
CA ASP A 75 1.30 2.42 17.71
C ASP A 75 2.28 1.27 17.41
N VAL A 76 2.30 0.21 18.21
CA VAL A 76 3.17 -0.95 17.99
C VAL A 76 2.47 -1.95 17.08
N TYR A 77 2.95 -2.12 15.85
CA TYR A 77 2.41 -3.07 14.88
C TYR A 77 3.18 -4.40 14.88
N THR A 78 2.88 -5.33 13.96
CA THR A 78 3.36 -6.73 14.06
C THR A 78 3.82 -7.28 12.72
N TRP A 79 4.94 -8.00 12.75
CA TRP A 79 5.40 -8.87 11.68
C TRP A 79 5.21 -10.32 12.10
N ASN A 80 4.60 -11.14 11.24
CA ASN A 80 4.53 -12.58 11.36
C ASN A 80 5.52 -13.18 10.37
N ASP A 81 6.70 -13.49 10.89
CA ASP A 81 7.74 -14.25 10.19
C ASP A 81 7.66 -15.75 10.56
N MET A 82 8.40 -16.60 9.83
CA MET A 82 8.55 -18.03 10.11
C MET A 82 7.23 -18.84 10.09
N ASN A 83 6.19 -18.32 9.44
CA ASN A 83 4.81 -18.81 9.55
C ASN A 83 4.38 -19.78 8.44
N GLU A 84 5.32 -20.38 7.71
CA GLU A 84 5.04 -21.46 6.74
C GLU A 84 4.32 -22.70 7.32
N PRO A 85 4.63 -23.25 8.52
CA PRO A 85 5.62 -22.84 9.53
C PRO A 85 7.04 -23.32 9.23
N SER A 86 8.03 -22.49 9.55
CA SER A 86 9.45 -22.87 9.50
C SER A 86 9.84 -23.71 10.71
N VAL A 87 10.47 -24.87 10.47
CA VAL A 87 10.99 -25.80 11.47
C VAL A 87 12.39 -26.24 11.06
N PHE A 88 13.43 -25.84 11.80
CA PHE A 88 14.83 -26.03 11.40
C PHE A 88 15.25 -27.50 11.26
N SER A 89 14.72 -28.38 12.11
CA SER A 89 14.94 -29.83 12.07
C SER A 89 13.88 -30.59 11.27
N GLY A 90 12.94 -29.89 10.64
CA GLY A 90 11.83 -30.47 9.90
C GLY A 90 12.17 -30.82 8.44
N PRO A 91 11.43 -31.74 7.80
CA PRO A 91 11.56 -31.98 6.36
C PRO A 91 11.26 -30.69 5.59
N GLU A 92 12.07 -30.38 4.57
CA GLU A 92 11.89 -29.17 3.75
C GLU A 92 11.88 -27.86 4.59
N VAL A 93 12.50 -27.87 5.78
CA VAL A 93 12.48 -26.80 6.80
C VAL A 93 11.06 -26.46 7.27
N THR A 94 10.14 -27.44 7.28
CA THR A 94 8.76 -27.27 7.75
C THR A 94 8.24 -28.50 8.53
N MET A 95 6.99 -28.47 8.94
CA MET A 95 6.32 -29.53 9.69
C MET A 95 6.21 -30.85 8.90
N GLN A 96 6.28 -31.96 9.63
CA GLN A 96 6.04 -33.29 9.05
C GLN A 96 4.59 -33.41 8.54
N LYS A 97 4.42 -34.01 7.36
CA LYS A 97 3.14 -34.06 6.63
C LYS A 97 2.00 -34.78 7.37
N ASP A 98 2.33 -35.60 8.36
CA ASP A 98 1.39 -36.40 9.15
C ASP A 98 1.18 -35.92 10.59
N LEU A 99 1.67 -34.72 10.94
CA LEU A 99 1.25 -34.04 12.17
C LEU A 99 -0.25 -33.72 12.13
N VAL A 100 -0.89 -33.76 13.29
CA VAL A 100 -2.35 -33.68 13.43
C VAL A 100 -2.76 -32.33 14.00
N HIS A 101 -3.67 -31.68 13.27
CA HIS A 101 -4.30 -30.40 13.58
C HIS A 101 -5.73 -30.58 14.11
N HIS A 102 -6.38 -29.47 14.45
CA HIS A 102 -7.79 -29.40 14.81
C HIS A 102 -8.70 -30.15 13.81
N GLY A 103 -9.71 -30.84 14.33
CA GLY A 103 -10.59 -31.70 13.54
C GLY A 103 -10.00 -33.05 13.14
N GLY A 104 -8.72 -33.32 13.45
CA GLY A 104 -8.03 -34.56 13.05
C GLY A 104 -7.38 -34.48 11.67
N LEU A 105 -7.31 -33.30 11.07
CA LEU A 105 -6.67 -33.04 9.77
C LEU A 105 -5.15 -33.26 9.85
N GLU A 106 -4.56 -33.89 8.85
CA GLU A 106 -3.11 -33.98 8.71
C GLU A 106 -2.52 -32.67 8.16
N HIS A 107 -1.28 -32.35 8.54
CA HIS A 107 -0.59 -31.15 8.09
C HIS A 107 -0.56 -31.00 6.56
N ARG A 108 -0.46 -32.12 5.81
CA ARG A 108 -0.55 -32.12 4.34
C ARG A 108 -1.81 -31.47 3.76
N GLU A 109 -2.91 -31.45 4.53
CA GLU A 109 -4.20 -30.92 4.08
C GLU A 109 -4.32 -29.41 4.31
N VAL A 110 -3.52 -28.87 5.25
CA VAL A 110 -3.67 -27.52 5.80
C VAL A 110 -2.40 -26.66 5.77
N HIS A 111 -1.26 -27.21 5.33
CA HIS A 111 0.06 -26.54 5.31
C HIS A 111 -0.02 -25.08 4.85
N ASN A 112 -0.47 -24.84 3.61
CA ASN A 112 -0.58 -23.50 3.03
C ASN A 112 -1.58 -22.57 3.75
N LEU A 113 -2.49 -23.11 4.57
CA LEU A 113 -3.43 -22.32 5.37
C LEU A 113 -2.89 -21.95 6.76
N TYR A 114 -1.79 -22.55 7.21
CA TYR A 114 -1.24 -22.31 8.55
C TYR A 114 -0.83 -20.83 8.73
N GLY A 115 0.01 -20.32 7.82
CA GLY A 115 0.45 -18.92 7.83
C GLY A 115 -0.70 -17.93 7.60
N PHE A 116 -1.68 -18.31 6.76
CA PHE A 116 -2.91 -17.54 6.55
C PHE A 116 -3.68 -17.34 7.88
N TYR A 117 -3.88 -18.41 8.63
CA TYR A 117 -4.61 -18.37 9.89
C TYR A 117 -3.83 -17.70 11.03
N GLN A 118 -2.50 -17.68 10.98
CA GLN A 118 -1.68 -16.91 11.91
C GLN A 118 -1.84 -15.40 11.69
N HIS A 119 -1.74 -14.91 10.45
CA HIS A 119 -1.88 -13.47 10.20
C HIS A 119 -3.32 -12.97 10.41
N GLU A 120 -4.34 -13.80 10.14
CA GLU A 120 -5.74 -13.52 10.49
C GLU A 120 -5.91 -13.32 12.01
N ALA A 121 -5.31 -14.21 12.82
CA ALA A 121 -5.37 -14.12 14.27
C ALA A 121 -4.62 -12.89 14.82
N THR A 122 -3.46 -12.56 14.26
CA THR A 122 -2.70 -11.34 14.60
C THR A 122 -3.49 -10.07 14.25
N PHE A 123 -4.11 -10.02 13.06
CA PHE A 123 -4.95 -8.91 12.63
C PHE A 123 -6.14 -8.72 13.58
N ALA A 124 -6.82 -9.80 13.95
CA ALA A 124 -7.92 -9.77 14.91
C ALA A 124 -7.49 -9.24 16.30
N GLY A 125 -6.31 -9.63 16.79
CA GLY A 125 -5.75 -9.14 18.05
C GLY A 125 -5.38 -7.65 18.01
N GLN A 126 -4.81 -7.17 16.91
CA GLN A 126 -4.53 -5.75 16.72
C GLN A 126 -5.79 -4.89 16.58
N LEU A 127 -6.86 -5.44 16.00
CA LEU A 127 -8.14 -4.76 15.86
C LEU A 127 -8.83 -4.65 17.23
N SER A 128 -8.89 -5.75 17.99
CA SER A 128 -9.60 -5.82 19.27
C SER A 128 -8.93 -5.00 20.38
N ARG A 129 -7.59 -4.93 20.44
CA ARG A 129 -6.85 -4.10 21.42
C ARG A 129 -7.07 -2.59 21.25
N ALA A 130 -7.66 -2.18 20.13
CA ALA A 130 -7.96 -0.79 19.78
C ALA A 130 -9.47 -0.60 19.57
N ASP A 131 -10.30 -1.44 20.20
CA ASP A 131 -11.76 -1.33 20.23
C ASP A 131 -12.42 -1.36 18.83
N ASN A 132 -11.68 -1.90 17.84
CA ASN A 132 -11.97 -1.87 16.40
C ASN A 132 -11.94 -0.47 15.74
N GLU A 133 -11.46 0.56 16.44
CA GLU A 133 -11.37 1.95 15.93
C GLU A 133 -10.17 2.17 15.00
N LEU A 134 -9.07 1.43 15.21
CA LEU A 134 -7.83 1.56 14.43
C LEU A 134 -7.65 0.36 13.49
N ARG A 135 -7.26 0.63 12.24
CA ARG A 135 -6.90 -0.41 11.28
C ARG A 135 -5.58 -1.07 11.67
N PRO A 136 -5.51 -2.41 11.77
CA PRO A 136 -4.26 -3.13 11.95
C PRO A 136 -3.26 -2.93 10.81
N PHE A 137 -1.99 -3.16 11.12
CA PHE A 137 -0.95 -3.41 10.13
C PHE A 137 -0.19 -4.69 10.53
N VAL A 138 -0.28 -5.69 9.66
CA VAL A 138 0.39 -6.98 9.81
C VAL A 138 1.18 -7.26 8.54
N LEU A 139 2.49 -7.44 8.67
CA LEU A 139 3.33 -8.02 7.62
C LEU A 139 3.38 -9.53 7.83
N SER A 140 3.25 -10.33 6.77
CA SER A 140 3.31 -11.80 6.81
C SER A 140 4.29 -12.32 5.77
N ARG A 141 5.05 -13.38 6.10
CA ARG A 141 5.90 -14.07 5.12
C ARG A 141 5.11 -15.12 4.34
N ALA A 142 4.52 -16.09 5.03
CA ALA A 142 3.61 -17.05 4.44
C ALA A 142 2.19 -16.48 4.26
N PHE A 143 1.50 -16.89 3.20
CA PHE A 143 0.15 -16.42 2.87
C PHE A 143 -0.60 -17.43 1.97
N PHE A 144 -1.90 -17.21 1.82
CA PHE A 144 -2.77 -17.93 0.91
C PHE A 144 -3.79 -17.01 0.22
N ALA A 145 -4.59 -17.55 -0.70
CA ALA A 145 -5.69 -16.83 -1.34
C ALA A 145 -6.65 -16.25 -0.28
N GLY A 146 -6.80 -14.92 -0.27
CA GLY A 146 -7.57 -14.19 0.75
C GLY A 146 -6.73 -13.41 1.77
N SER A 147 -5.41 -13.56 1.78
CA SER A 147 -4.52 -12.85 2.72
C SER A 147 -4.53 -11.33 2.56
N GLN A 148 -4.88 -10.82 1.39
CA GLN A 148 -5.03 -9.38 1.11
C GLN A 148 -6.05 -8.66 2.00
N ARG A 149 -6.89 -9.41 2.74
CA ARG A 149 -7.84 -8.84 3.71
C ARG A 149 -7.19 -8.44 5.03
N THR A 150 -6.04 -9.03 5.39
CA THR A 150 -5.50 -9.01 6.76
C THR A 150 -4.00 -8.84 6.84
N ALA A 151 -3.24 -8.95 5.74
CA ALA A 151 -1.79 -8.81 5.76
C ALA A 151 -1.21 -8.17 4.48
N ALA A 152 -0.09 -7.46 4.67
CA ALA A 152 0.90 -7.24 3.62
C ALA A 152 1.78 -8.49 3.47
N ALA A 153 2.36 -8.72 2.29
CA ALA A 153 3.30 -9.84 2.05
C ALA A 153 4.67 -9.34 1.56
N SER A 154 5.76 -9.90 2.10
CA SER A 154 7.13 -9.60 1.61
C SER A 154 7.70 -10.79 0.83
N ILE A 155 7.78 -10.66 -0.51
CA ILE A 155 8.40 -11.62 -1.44
C ILE A 155 8.93 -10.84 -2.66
N PRO A 156 10.11 -11.18 -3.23
CA PRO A 156 10.69 -10.49 -4.39
C PRO A 156 9.82 -10.33 -5.66
N MET A 157 8.81 -11.18 -5.87
CA MET A 157 7.97 -11.19 -7.07
C MET A 157 6.66 -10.41 -6.86
N LEU A 158 6.69 -9.09 -7.09
CA LEU A 158 5.59 -8.18 -6.74
C LEU A 158 4.41 -8.22 -7.73
N LEU A 159 4.66 -8.30 -9.03
CA LEU A 159 3.62 -8.18 -10.07
C LEU A 159 2.73 -9.43 -10.15
N SER A 160 3.30 -10.63 -9.97
CA SER A 160 2.54 -11.88 -9.94
C SER A 160 1.57 -11.94 -8.74
N LEU A 161 1.99 -11.48 -7.57
CA LEU A 161 1.12 -11.39 -6.40
C LEU A 161 0.04 -10.32 -6.57
N SER A 162 0.39 -9.15 -7.12
CA SER A 162 -0.57 -8.08 -7.40
C SER A 162 -1.67 -8.52 -8.36
N THR A 163 -1.31 -9.23 -9.44
CA THR A 163 -2.26 -9.81 -10.41
C THR A 163 -3.06 -10.99 -9.84
N ALA A 164 -2.50 -11.75 -8.90
CA ALA A 164 -3.21 -12.78 -8.12
C ALA A 164 -4.13 -12.21 -7.00
N GLY A 165 -4.23 -10.88 -6.87
CA GLY A 165 -5.12 -10.22 -5.92
C GLY A 165 -4.52 -9.98 -4.52
N ILE A 166 -3.20 -10.03 -4.38
CA ILE A 166 -2.44 -9.62 -3.18
C ILE A 166 -1.57 -8.40 -3.56
N PRO A 167 -2.13 -7.17 -3.53
CA PRO A 167 -1.46 -5.98 -4.06
C PRO A 167 -0.60 -5.22 -3.04
N LEU A 168 -0.76 -5.49 -1.74
CA LEU A 168 0.06 -4.88 -0.69
C LEU A 168 1.31 -5.73 -0.47
N VAL A 169 2.25 -5.60 -1.41
CA VAL A 169 3.47 -6.40 -1.48
C VAL A 169 4.72 -5.54 -1.48
N GLY A 170 5.82 -6.10 -0.97
CA GLY A 170 7.14 -5.50 -0.99
C GLY A 170 8.24 -6.55 -1.02
N ALA A 171 9.48 -6.08 -1.13
CA ALA A 171 10.69 -6.86 -0.97
C ALA A 171 11.68 -6.02 -0.17
N ASP A 172 12.62 -6.67 0.52
CA ASP A 172 13.58 -5.98 1.39
C ASP A 172 14.54 -5.13 0.53
N VAL A 173 14.44 -3.81 0.66
CA VAL A 173 15.24 -2.86 -0.11
C VAL A 173 16.69 -2.94 0.32
N GLY A 174 17.59 -3.27 -0.62
CA GLY A 174 19.00 -3.58 -0.36
C GLY A 174 19.29 -5.08 -0.25
N GLY A 175 18.27 -5.95 -0.22
CA GLY A 175 18.42 -7.39 -0.07
C GLY A 175 18.51 -7.84 1.39
N PHE A 176 18.15 -9.11 1.65
CA PHE A 176 18.16 -9.70 3.00
C PHE A 176 19.49 -10.38 3.35
N PHE A 177 20.22 -10.91 2.35
CA PHE A 177 21.48 -11.62 2.54
C PHE A 177 22.64 -10.88 1.87
N GLY A 178 23.76 -10.80 2.60
CA GLY A 178 24.97 -10.09 2.16
C GLY A 178 24.87 -8.58 2.37
N ASP A 179 26.00 -7.90 2.21
CA ASP A 179 26.00 -6.46 1.92
C ASP A 179 25.68 -6.29 0.43
N PRO A 180 24.79 -5.37 0.02
CA PRO A 180 24.58 -5.07 -1.40
C PRO A 180 25.88 -4.47 -1.97
N ASP A 181 26.60 -5.28 -2.74
CA ASP A 181 27.66 -4.79 -3.60
C ASP A 181 27.10 -3.96 -4.76
N GLU A 182 27.98 -3.34 -5.54
CA GLU A 182 27.59 -2.52 -6.68
C GLU A 182 26.91 -3.30 -7.82
N GLU A 183 26.72 -4.62 -7.71
CA GLU A 183 26.32 -5.51 -8.81
C GLU A 183 24.96 -6.22 -8.60
N LEU A 184 24.28 -5.99 -7.47
CA LEU A 184 23.06 -6.69 -7.04
C LEU A 184 21.74 -6.31 -7.79
N LEU A 185 21.80 -6.00 -9.08
CA LEU A 185 20.65 -5.45 -9.84
C LEU A 185 20.13 -6.30 -11.03
N ASN A 186 20.91 -7.27 -11.53
CA ASN A 186 20.68 -7.88 -12.85
C ASN A 186 19.57 -8.96 -12.96
N SER A 187 18.59 -9.07 -12.05
CA SER A 187 17.74 -10.27 -11.90
C SER A 187 16.24 -10.15 -12.26
N TYR A 188 15.80 -9.15 -13.03
CA TYR A 188 14.36 -8.96 -13.33
C TYR A 188 14.05 -8.47 -14.78
N ASP A 189 14.40 -9.20 -15.85
CA ASP A 189 14.39 -8.61 -17.22
C ASP A 189 13.05 -8.13 -17.80
N GLU A 190 11.92 -8.81 -17.58
CA GLU A 190 10.65 -8.47 -18.27
C GLU A 190 9.60 -7.75 -17.39
N ASP A 191 9.80 -7.71 -16.07
CA ASP A 191 8.92 -7.03 -15.09
C ASP A 191 9.38 -5.58 -14.75
N ARG A 192 10.35 -5.01 -15.51
CA ARG A 192 11.06 -3.76 -15.15
C ARG A 192 10.22 -2.46 -15.17
N GLN A 193 8.99 -2.47 -15.68
CA GLN A 193 8.13 -1.30 -15.65
C GLN A 193 6.69 -1.64 -15.33
N TRP A 194 6.05 -0.81 -14.50
CA TRP A 194 4.69 -1.03 -14.03
C TRP A 194 3.93 0.28 -13.85
N MET A 195 2.61 0.17 -13.79
CA MET A 195 1.75 1.29 -13.45
C MET A 195 1.44 1.32 -11.95
N VAL A 196 1.55 2.50 -11.34
CA VAL A 196 0.98 2.81 -10.04
C VAL A 196 -0.45 3.32 -10.28
N GLY A 197 -1.43 2.49 -9.93
CA GLY A 197 -2.83 2.71 -10.28
C GLY A 197 -3.04 2.79 -11.79
N ASN A 198 -3.84 3.76 -12.24
CA ASN A 198 -4.10 4.02 -13.67
C ASN A 198 -3.30 5.22 -14.23
N ALA A 199 -2.44 5.85 -13.43
CA ALA A 199 -1.97 7.22 -13.68
C ALA A 199 -0.46 7.36 -13.90
N LEU A 200 0.39 6.60 -13.21
CA LEU A 200 1.84 6.79 -13.27
C LEU A 200 2.54 5.51 -13.75
N LEU A 201 3.29 5.57 -14.85
CA LEU A 201 4.19 4.51 -15.30
C LEU A 201 5.57 4.76 -14.69
N VAL A 202 6.16 3.75 -14.05
CA VAL A 202 7.47 3.82 -13.38
C VAL A 202 8.38 2.74 -13.95
N LYS A 203 9.66 3.07 -14.17
CA LYS A 203 10.73 2.11 -14.49
C LYS A 203 11.97 2.43 -13.66
N PRO A 204 12.20 1.75 -12.51
CA PRO A 204 13.44 1.92 -11.77
C PRO A 204 14.65 1.47 -12.59
N ILE A 205 15.80 2.04 -12.27
CA ILE A 205 17.07 1.65 -12.89
C ILE A 205 17.60 0.43 -12.15
N VAL A 206 17.66 -0.70 -12.86
CA VAL A 206 18.08 -2.01 -12.32
C VAL A 206 19.24 -2.60 -13.13
N GLU A 207 20.14 -1.73 -13.59
CA GLU A 207 21.32 -2.07 -14.37
C GLU A 207 22.49 -1.23 -13.83
N LYS A 208 23.63 -1.87 -13.53
CA LYS A 208 24.83 -1.18 -13.04
C LYS A 208 25.34 -0.19 -14.11
N ASP A 209 25.79 0.98 -13.67
CA ASP A 209 26.37 2.05 -14.50
C ASP A 209 25.49 2.52 -15.67
N ALA A 210 24.18 2.26 -15.61
CA ALA A 210 23.23 2.68 -16.63
C ALA A 210 23.15 4.21 -16.74
N THR A 211 23.48 4.73 -17.92
CA THR A 211 23.39 6.15 -18.28
C THR A 211 22.16 6.49 -19.12
N GLN A 212 21.43 5.47 -19.57
CA GLN A 212 20.21 5.59 -20.36
C GLN A 212 19.30 4.40 -20.08
N VAL A 213 17.98 4.60 -20.11
CA VAL A 213 16.98 3.53 -20.04
C VAL A 213 15.92 3.69 -21.12
N SER A 214 15.45 2.56 -21.65
CA SER A 214 14.31 2.51 -22.57
C SER A 214 13.01 2.20 -21.81
N MET A 215 11.99 3.04 -21.98
CA MET A 215 10.63 2.82 -21.45
C MET A 215 9.63 2.65 -22.61
N TYR A 216 8.74 1.66 -22.52
CA TYR A 216 7.65 1.50 -23.49
C TYR A 216 6.40 2.22 -23.01
N LEU A 217 5.97 3.23 -23.76
CA LEU A 217 4.72 3.96 -23.54
C LEU A 217 3.60 3.25 -24.29
N ALA A 218 2.63 2.72 -23.55
CA ALA A 218 1.52 1.95 -24.10
C ALA A 218 0.28 2.81 -24.40
N GLY A 219 -0.66 2.25 -25.18
CA GLY A 219 -1.92 2.89 -25.56
C GLY A 219 -1.85 3.60 -26.91
N ARG A 220 -2.81 3.33 -27.80
CA ARG A 220 -2.85 3.96 -29.14
C ARG A 220 -3.67 5.25 -29.09
N GLY A 221 -3.06 6.36 -29.52
CA GLY A 221 -3.71 7.68 -29.46
C GLY A 221 -3.75 8.27 -28.05
N GLU A 222 -2.95 7.70 -27.14
CA GLU A 222 -2.72 8.21 -25.79
C GLU A 222 -1.48 9.13 -25.79
N VAL A 223 -1.35 9.92 -24.73
CA VAL A 223 -0.21 10.78 -24.47
C VAL A 223 0.27 10.55 -23.04
N TRP A 224 1.59 10.62 -22.85
CA TRP A 224 2.24 10.52 -21.55
C TRP A 224 3.10 11.75 -21.31
N TYR A 225 3.21 12.18 -20.06
CA TYR A 225 3.97 13.37 -19.67
C TYR A 225 5.12 12.93 -18.78
N ASP A 226 6.34 13.29 -19.18
CA ASP A 226 7.55 13.09 -18.40
C ASP A 226 7.39 13.78 -17.03
N TRP A 227 7.58 13.05 -15.92
CA TRP A 227 7.23 13.56 -14.59
C TRP A 227 7.99 14.82 -14.21
N GLU A 228 9.30 14.83 -14.45
CA GLU A 228 10.21 15.94 -14.13
C GLU A 228 10.04 17.11 -15.10
N THR A 229 10.02 16.85 -16.42
CA THR A 229 10.09 17.91 -17.43
C THR A 229 8.74 18.38 -17.98
N SER A 230 7.64 17.71 -17.59
CA SER A 230 6.29 17.89 -18.15
C SER A 230 6.14 17.68 -19.65
N LYS A 231 7.20 17.25 -20.35
CA LYS A 231 7.18 17.14 -21.81
C LYS A 231 6.25 16.02 -22.29
N PRO A 232 5.32 16.28 -23.23
CA PRO A 232 4.44 15.27 -23.78
C PRO A 232 5.19 14.29 -24.69
N ARG A 233 4.82 13.02 -24.62
CA ARG A 233 5.28 11.91 -25.47
C ARG A 233 4.05 11.18 -26.03
N PRO A 234 3.88 11.10 -27.36
CA PRO A 234 2.81 10.32 -27.97
C PRO A 234 3.07 8.82 -27.80
N SER A 235 2.01 8.02 -27.79
CA SER A 235 2.06 6.56 -27.69
C SER A 235 1.19 5.87 -28.76
N PRO A 236 1.55 4.64 -29.20
CA PRO A 236 2.52 3.73 -28.58
C PRO A 236 3.96 3.95 -29.08
N GLY A 237 4.95 3.71 -28.23
CA GLY A 237 6.36 3.79 -28.64
C GLY A 237 7.35 3.62 -27.50
N ALA A 238 8.59 3.24 -27.84
CA ALA A 238 9.71 3.26 -26.89
C ALA A 238 10.30 4.68 -26.83
N VAL A 239 10.55 5.17 -25.61
CA VAL A 239 11.26 6.42 -25.35
C VAL A 239 12.57 6.12 -24.63
N GLN A 240 13.62 6.82 -25.03
CA GLN A 240 14.94 6.75 -24.42
C GLN A 240 15.09 7.91 -23.43
N ASN A 241 15.34 7.58 -22.17
CA ASN A 241 15.55 8.52 -21.08
C ASN A 241 17.01 8.46 -20.66
N PRO A 242 17.79 9.56 -20.84
CA PRO A 242 19.07 9.71 -20.16
C PRO A 242 18.84 9.67 -18.64
N VAL A 243 19.69 8.97 -17.92
CA VAL A 243 19.56 8.80 -16.46
C VAL A 243 20.89 9.06 -15.74
N THR A 244 20.75 9.39 -14.47
CA THR A 244 21.82 9.56 -13.50
C THR A 244 21.48 8.75 -12.25
N LEU A 245 22.42 8.64 -11.30
CA LEU A 245 22.19 8.03 -9.99
C LEU A 245 21.00 8.63 -9.19
N LYS A 246 20.53 9.83 -9.55
CA LYS A 246 19.38 10.50 -8.92
C LYS A 246 18.07 10.36 -9.71
N SER A 247 18.09 9.74 -10.88
CA SER A 247 16.94 9.69 -11.78
C SER A 247 15.98 8.57 -11.40
N ILE A 248 14.69 8.89 -11.26
CA ILE A 248 13.61 7.91 -11.16
C ILE A 248 12.71 8.09 -12.40
N PRO A 249 12.88 7.28 -13.46
CA PRO A 249 12.12 7.40 -14.70
C PRO A 249 10.62 7.18 -14.48
N MET A 250 9.83 8.22 -14.71
CA MET A 250 8.39 8.24 -14.47
C MET A 250 7.63 9.03 -15.54
N TYR A 251 6.47 8.51 -15.94
CA TYR A 251 5.56 9.14 -16.90
C TYR A 251 4.12 9.15 -16.37
N GLN A 252 3.50 10.33 -16.30
CA GLN A 252 2.07 10.47 -16.01
C GLN A 252 1.25 10.23 -17.29
N ARG A 253 0.21 9.38 -17.23
CA ARG A 253 -0.72 9.16 -18.33
C ARG A 253 -1.67 10.35 -18.49
N GLY A 254 -1.90 10.79 -19.72
CA GLY A 254 -2.94 11.77 -20.04
C GLY A 254 -4.34 11.31 -19.62
N GLY A 255 -5.19 12.26 -19.23
CA GLY A 255 -6.53 12.00 -18.70
C GLY A 255 -6.54 11.55 -17.25
N THR A 256 -5.53 11.94 -16.46
CA THR A 256 -5.40 11.56 -15.04
C THR A 256 -5.05 12.75 -14.17
N VAL A 257 -5.44 12.67 -12.89
CA VAL A 257 -5.14 13.66 -11.85
C VAL A 257 -4.41 12.96 -10.72
N ILE A 258 -3.24 13.47 -10.33
CA ILE A 258 -2.43 12.94 -9.23
C ILE A 258 -2.33 14.00 -8.13
N PRO A 259 -2.94 13.78 -6.94
CA PRO A 259 -2.73 14.65 -5.78
C PRO A 259 -1.39 14.33 -5.10
N VAL A 260 -0.60 15.36 -4.81
CA VAL A 260 0.73 15.25 -4.18
C VAL A 260 0.83 16.23 -3.02
N ARG A 261 1.41 15.80 -1.89
CA ARG A 261 1.86 16.70 -0.82
C ARG A 261 3.34 17.00 -1.01
N GLU A 262 3.63 18.14 -1.63
CA GLU A 262 5.01 18.55 -1.96
C GLU A 262 5.82 18.96 -0.72
N ARG A 263 5.13 19.32 0.38
CA ARG A 263 5.74 19.66 1.68
C ARG A 263 6.21 18.39 2.40
N VAL A 264 7.30 17.80 1.94
CA VAL A 264 7.88 16.58 2.52
C VAL A 264 8.27 16.82 3.99
N ARG A 265 7.80 15.94 4.89
CA ARG A 265 8.18 15.94 6.32
C ARG A 265 8.75 14.59 6.72
N ARG A 266 9.26 14.52 7.96
CA ARG A 266 9.90 13.31 8.54
C ARG A 266 8.95 12.10 8.74
N SER A 267 7.63 12.28 8.64
CA SER A 267 6.64 11.19 8.72
C SER A 267 5.32 11.58 8.07
N SER A 268 4.56 10.58 7.61
CA SER A 268 3.23 10.78 6.99
C SER A 268 2.19 11.38 7.95
N GLN A 269 2.28 11.09 9.25
CA GLN A 269 1.42 11.69 10.28
C GLN A 269 1.57 13.23 10.31
N LEU A 270 2.80 13.74 10.20
CA LEU A 270 3.04 15.18 10.19
C LEU A 270 2.60 15.85 8.89
N MET A 271 2.52 15.07 7.79
CA MET A 271 1.99 15.53 6.50
C MET A 271 0.46 15.46 6.42
N ARG A 272 -0.25 14.98 7.46
CA ARG A 272 -1.67 14.67 7.39
C ARG A 272 -2.55 15.89 7.05
N GLU A 273 -2.17 17.06 7.54
CA GLU A 273 -2.87 18.33 7.32
C GLU A 273 -2.10 19.27 6.38
N ASP A 274 -1.08 18.79 5.66
CA ASP A 274 -0.42 19.59 4.63
C ASP A 274 -1.32 19.77 3.39
N PRO A 275 -1.26 20.96 2.76
CA PRO A 275 -1.95 21.22 1.51
C PRO A 275 -1.49 20.32 0.36
N ILE A 276 -2.30 20.27 -0.68
CA ILE A 276 -2.13 19.38 -1.82
C ILE A 276 -1.87 20.20 -3.10
N THR A 277 -0.93 19.71 -3.90
CA THR A 277 -0.76 20.09 -5.31
C THR A 277 -1.46 19.07 -6.19
N LEU A 278 -2.29 19.53 -7.13
CA LEU A 278 -2.95 18.66 -8.12
C LEU A 278 -2.20 18.67 -9.45
N TYR A 279 -1.67 17.53 -9.88
CA TYR A 279 -1.10 17.34 -11.21
C TYR A 279 -2.13 16.77 -12.18
N ILE A 280 -2.68 17.62 -13.03
CA ILE A 280 -3.66 17.28 -14.05
C ILE A 280 -2.93 17.09 -15.38
N ALA A 281 -2.94 15.87 -15.93
CA ALA A 281 -2.46 15.62 -17.29
C ALA A 281 -3.65 15.57 -18.25
N LEU A 282 -3.69 16.47 -19.24
CA LEU A 282 -4.70 16.40 -20.31
C LEU A 282 -4.44 15.17 -21.19
N ASN A 283 -5.43 14.67 -21.93
CA ASN A 283 -5.20 13.64 -22.95
C ASN A 283 -5.33 14.21 -24.37
N MET A 284 -5.17 13.37 -25.38
CA MET A 284 -5.30 13.78 -26.79
C MET A 284 -6.74 14.21 -27.20
N LYS A 285 -7.72 14.16 -26.28
CA LYS A 285 -9.11 14.55 -26.47
C LYS A 285 -9.62 15.57 -25.44
N ASP A 286 -8.72 16.06 -24.58
CA ASP A 286 -8.99 17.02 -23.50
C ASP A 286 -10.14 16.62 -22.51
N ILE A 287 -10.19 15.36 -22.05
CA ILE A 287 -11.23 14.80 -21.14
C ILE A 287 -10.55 13.74 -20.23
N TYR A 288 -10.57 13.67 -18.89
CA TYR A 288 -11.33 14.27 -17.76
C TYR A 288 -10.37 14.29 -16.52
N LEU A 289 -10.70 14.52 -15.24
CA LEU A 289 -11.94 14.75 -14.47
C LEU A 289 -12.53 16.14 -14.67
N GLN A 290 -13.76 16.21 -15.22
CA GLN A 290 -14.50 17.43 -15.57
C GLN A 290 -13.66 18.61 -16.08
N TYR A 291 -12.60 18.29 -16.82
CA TYR A 291 -12.18 19.15 -17.91
C TYR A 291 -13.21 19.04 -19.02
N LEU A 292 -13.99 20.11 -19.15
CA LEU A 292 -14.99 20.29 -20.18
C LEU A 292 -14.56 21.47 -21.02
N ARG A 293 -14.33 21.23 -22.32
CA ARG A 293 -14.36 22.30 -23.32
C ARG A 293 -15.83 22.59 -23.61
N GLU A 294 -16.42 23.50 -22.83
CA GLU A 294 -17.85 23.85 -22.98
C GLU A 294 -18.11 24.58 -24.31
N HIS A 295 -17.15 25.42 -24.74
CA HIS A 295 -17.18 26.17 -25.99
C HIS A 295 -15.76 26.26 -26.57
N ASP A 296 -15.60 26.76 -27.80
CA ASP A 296 -14.28 26.82 -28.45
C ASP A 296 -13.20 27.59 -27.66
N TYR A 297 -13.62 28.48 -26.76
CA TYR A 297 -12.77 29.41 -26.00
C TYR A 297 -12.82 29.22 -24.47
N LEU A 298 -13.51 28.18 -23.97
CA LEU A 298 -13.72 27.96 -22.53
C LEU A 298 -13.38 26.52 -22.15
N HIS A 299 -12.50 26.40 -21.15
CA HIS A 299 -12.02 25.17 -20.58
C HIS A 299 -12.25 25.17 -19.08
N VAL A 300 -12.82 24.11 -18.53
CA VAL A 300 -13.24 24.05 -17.12
C VAL A 300 -12.37 23.07 -16.33
N ILE A 301 -12.29 23.19 -15.00
CA ILE A 301 -11.86 22.14 -14.06
C ILE A 301 -12.89 22.09 -12.95
N ILE A 302 -13.38 20.91 -12.54
CA ILE A 302 -14.43 20.81 -11.50
C ILE A 302 -14.03 19.78 -10.43
N ASN A 303 -14.09 20.19 -9.16
CA ASN A 303 -14.13 19.28 -8.02
C ASN A 303 -15.57 19.13 -7.54
N LYS A 304 -16.02 17.88 -7.33
CA LYS A 304 -17.36 17.56 -6.83
C LYS A 304 -17.33 16.36 -5.90
N ASN A 305 -18.06 16.43 -4.79
CA ASN A 305 -18.27 15.29 -3.92
C ASN A 305 -19.04 14.16 -4.65
N LEU A 306 -18.38 13.01 -4.80
CA LEU A 306 -18.92 11.82 -5.48
C LEU A 306 -19.84 10.97 -4.58
N ASP A 307 -19.76 11.11 -3.25
CA ASP A 307 -20.66 10.48 -2.29
C ASP A 307 -21.28 11.52 -1.36
N LYS A 308 -22.56 11.84 -1.62
CA LYS A 308 -23.35 12.80 -0.83
C LYS A 308 -23.57 12.39 0.64
N LYS A 309 -23.22 11.15 1.03
CA LYS A 309 -23.22 10.69 2.44
C LYS A 309 -21.85 10.79 3.09
N GLY A 310 -20.79 10.96 2.31
CA GLY A 310 -19.43 11.09 2.80
C GLY A 310 -19.20 12.47 3.43
N THR A 311 -18.81 12.47 4.71
CA THR A 311 -18.39 13.66 5.45
C THR A 311 -16.91 13.54 5.81
N LEU A 312 -16.13 14.59 5.52
CA LEU A 312 -14.75 14.72 5.95
C LEU A 312 -14.55 16.12 6.51
N GLU A 313 -14.23 16.21 7.81
CA GLU A 313 -13.76 17.46 8.41
C GLU A 313 -12.25 17.58 8.15
N SER A 314 -11.86 18.56 7.34
CA SER A 314 -10.46 18.90 7.06
C SER A 314 -10.35 20.28 6.43
N ASP A 315 -9.39 21.06 6.92
CA ASP A 315 -9.00 22.37 6.37
C ASP A 315 -7.88 22.27 5.32
N VAL A 316 -7.57 21.05 4.83
CA VAL A 316 -6.56 20.84 3.80
C VAL A 316 -6.96 21.56 2.51
N MET A 317 -6.14 22.53 2.13
CA MET A 317 -6.29 23.32 0.91
C MET A 317 -5.57 22.68 -0.28
N ILE A 318 -6.02 23.02 -1.48
CA ILE A 318 -5.25 22.87 -2.71
C ILE A 318 -4.38 24.11 -2.84
N GLU A 319 -3.06 23.99 -2.70
CA GLU A 319 -2.15 25.14 -2.78
C GLU A 319 -1.71 25.46 -4.22
N LYS A 320 -1.76 24.47 -5.12
CA LYS A 320 -1.31 24.61 -6.51
C LYS A 320 -2.03 23.62 -7.41
N ILE A 321 -2.33 24.02 -8.65
CA ILE A 321 -2.81 23.13 -9.70
C ILE A 321 -1.86 23.25 -10.89
N VAL A 322 -1.33 22.12 -11.33
CA VAL A 322 -0.37 22.01 -12.43
C VAL A 322 -1.04 21.26 -13.57
N VAL A 323 -1.32 21.94 -14.69
CA VAL A 323 -2.00 21.38 -15.86
C VAL A 323 -0.98 21.14 -16.98
N ARG A 324 -0.73 19.86 -17.28
CA ARG A 324 0.22 19.41 -18.31
C ARG A 324 -0.49 19.19 -19.65
N GLY A 325 0.09 19.70 -20.73
CA GLY A 325 -0.43 19.55 -22.10
C GLY A 325 -1.39 20.65 -22.55
N VAL A 326 -1.35 21.82 -21.94
CA VAL A 326 -2.11 23.01 -22.35
C VAL A 326 -1.61 23.48 -23.72
N LYS A 327 -2.38 23.18 -24.78
CA LYS A 327 -2.05 23.53 -26.18
C LYS A 327 -2.63 24.87 -26.62
N PHE A 328 -3.62 25.37 -25.91
CA PHE A 328 -4.23 26.68 -26.13
C PHE A 328 -3.41 27.78 -25.43
N PHE A 329 -3.82 29.04 -25.60
CA PHE A 329 -3.18 30.17 -24.92
C PHE A 329 -4.14 30.72 -23.84
N PRO A 330 -3.98 30.35 -22.56
CA PRO A 330 -4.81 30.88 -21.49
C PRO A 330 -4.62 32.39 -21.33
N ARG A 331 -5.72 33.14 -21.21
CA ARG A 331 -5.72 34.61 -21.00
C ARG A 331 -6.18 35.02 -19.62
N THR A 332 -7.22 34.37 -19.11
CA THR A 332 -7.80 34.62 -17.79
C THR A 332 -8.27 33.29 -17.21
N ALA A 333 -8.14 33.16 -15.90
CA ALA A 333 -8.70 32.06 -15.13
C ALA A 333 -9.53 32.60 -13.96
N HIS A 334 -10.60 31.91 -13.61
CA HIS A 334 -11.54 32.30 -12.56
C HIS A 334 -11.96 31.07 -11.75
N ILE A 335 -12.13 31.19 -10.43
CA ILE A 335 -12.69 30.14 -9.57
C ILE A 335 -14.07 30.52 -9.04
N TYR A 336 -14.97 29.55 -9.10
CA TYR A 336 -16.29 29.55 -8.48
C TYR A 336 -16.22 28.61 -7.28
N LEU A 337 -16.19 29.19 -6.07
CA LEU A 337 -16.34 28.48 -4.79
C LEU A 337 -17.82 28.33 -4.39
N ASP A 338 -18.68 29.16 -4.98
CA ASP A 338 -20.13 29.04 -5.01
C ASP A 338 -20.67 29.40 -6.40
N ASP A 339 -21.98 29.25 -6.61
CA ASP A 339 -22.63 29.42 -7.92
C ASP A 339 -22.86 30.89 -8.34
N PHE A 340 -22.38 31.90 -7.59
CA PHE A 340 -22.82 33.30 -7.76
C PHE A 340 -21.74 34.32 -8.14
N THR A 341 -20.53 34.26 -7.59
CA THR A 341 -19.47 35.23 -7.90
C THR A 341 -18.10 34.56 -8.07
N PRO A 342 -17.47 34.63 -9.26
CA PRO A 342 -16.13 34.11 -9.46
C PRO A 342 -15.04 35.05 -8.93
N ASP A 343 -14.01 34.47 -8.30
CA ASP A 343 -12.75 35.15 -7.99
C ASP A 343 -11.73 34.96 -9.13
N PRO A 344 -10.92 35.97 -9.49
CA PRO A 344 -9.85 35.81 -10.47
C PRO A 344 -8.70 34.93 -9.92
N LEU A 345 -8.07 34.17 -10.80
CA LEU A 345 -6.91 33.33 -10.49
C LEU A 345 -5.67 33.79 -11.24
N ASP A 346 -4.56 33.95 -10.50
CA ASP A 346 -3.22 34.10 -11.08
C ASP A 346 -2.69 32.74 -11.57
N PHE A 347 -2.06 32.74 -12.74
CA PHE A 347 -1.39 31.57 -13.31
C PHE A 347 -0.14 31.95 -14.09
N ASP A 348 0.82 31.02 -14.11
CA ASP A 348 1.93 31.02 -15.06
C ASP A 348 1.64 30.03 -16.20
N TYR A 349 2.12 30.33 -17.42
CA TYR A 349 2.01 29.42 -18.55
C TYR A 349 3.31 29.39 -19.38
N ASP A 350 3.92 28.20 -19.46
CA ASP A 350 5.05 27.93 -20.34
C ASP A 350 4.56 27.23 -21.62
N ARG A 351 4.75 27.93 -22.74
CA ARG A 351 4.39 27.48 -24.09
C ARG A 351 5.28 26.34 -24.59
N ASP A 352 6.55 26.28 -24.18
CA ASP A 352 7.52 25.30 -24.70
C ASP A 352 7.32 23.92 -24.05
N THR A 353 6.92 23.89 -22.78
CA THR A 353 6.54 22.65 -22.07
C THR A 353 5.04 22.36 -22.08
N GLN A 354 4.20 23.29 -22.54
CA GLN A 354 2.72 23.21 -22.50
C GLN A 354 2.20 23.04 -21.07
N LEU A 355 2.78 23.79 -20.13
CA LEU A 355 2.55 23.68 -18.69
C LEU A 355 1.90 24.95 -18.16
N MET A 356 0.76 24.81 -17.50
CA MET A 356 0.08 25.91 -16.80
C MET A 356 0.10 25.63 -15.29
N GLU A 357 0.50 26.62 -14.49
CA GLU A 357 0.49 26.54 -13.02
C GLU A 357 -0.44 27.60 -12.44
N ILE A 358 -1.54 27.16 -11.82
CA ILE A 358 -2.43 28.02 -11.01
C ILE A 358 -1.95 27.97 -9.57
N LYS A 359 -1.68 29.12 -8.97
CA LYS A 359 -1.12 29.24 -7.61
C LYS A 359 -2.20 29.72 -6.64
N SER A 360 -2.23 29.13 -5.45
CA SER A 360 -3.11 29.52 -4.34
C SER A 360 -4.60 29.69 -4.72
N PRO A 361 -5.27 28.69 -5.32
CA PRO A 361 -6.66 28.80 -5.78
C PRO A 361 -7.71 28.96 -4.67
N ASN A 362 -7.30 29.11 -3.40
CA ASN A 362 -8.18 29.24 -2.22
C ASN A 362 -9.24 28.12 -2.08
N ALA A 363 -8.96 26.96 -2.68
CA ALA A 363 -9.86 25.81 -2.74
C ALA A 363 -9.54 24.79 -1.63
N TYR A 364 -10.57 24.17 -1.07
CA TYR A 364 -10.47 23.14 -0.03
C TYR A 364 -10.84 21.77 -0.60
N ILE A 365 -10.15 20.70 -0.17
CA ILE A 365 -10.44 19.34 -0.66
C ILE A 365 -11.86 18.84 -0.30
N THR A 366 -12.47 19.46 0.71
CA THR A 366 -13.78 19.14 1.28
C THR A 366 -14.93 19.91 0.62
N ARG A 367 -14.64 20.81 -0.33
CA ARG A 367 -15.63 21.69 -0.98
C ARG A 367 -15.65 21.50 -2.50
N ASP A 368 -16.84 21.52 -3.07
CA ASP A 368 -17.02 21.60 -4.52
C ASP A 368 -16.49 22.95 -5.02
N PHE A 369 -15.89 22.96 -6.22
CA PHE A 369 -15.48 24.19 -6.91
C PHE A 369 -15.41 23.97 -8.42
N ARG A 370 -15.50 25.06 -9.18
CA ARG A 370 -15.32 25.10 -10.64
C ARG A 370 -14.26 26.15 -10.98
N ILE A 371 -13.32 25.85 -11.87
CA ILE A 371 -12.36 26.81 -12.42
C ILE A 371 -12.61 26.94 -13.92
N ASP A 372 -12.78 28.17 -14.40
CA ASP A 372 -12.95 28.49 -15.82
C ASP A 372 -11.68 29.14 -16.36
N ILE A 373 -11.19 28.66 -17.51
CA ILE A 373 -9.98 29.11 -18.19
C ILE A 373 -10.35 29.53 -19.61
N HIS A 374 -10.16 30.80 -19.92
CA HIS A 374 -10.54 31.42 -21.21
C HIS A 374 -9.33 31.65 -22.13
N THR A 375 -9.52 31.65 -23.45
CA THR A 375 -8.45 31.60 -24.47
C THR A 375 -8.61 32.55 -25.65
#